data_AF-A0A1J1E7B7-F1
#
_entry.id   AF-A0A1J1E7B7-F1
#
_cell.length_a   1.000
_cell.length_b   1.000
_cell.length_c   1.000
_cell.angle_alpha   90.00
_cell.angle_beta   90.00
_cell.angle_gamma   90.00
#
_symmetry.space_group_name_H-M   'P 1'
#
loop_
_entity.id
_entity.type
_entity.pdbx_description
1 polymer ?
#
loop_
_entity_poly.entity_id
_entity_poly.type
_entity_poly.pdbx_seq_one_letter_code
_entity_poly.pdbx_strand_id
1 'polypeptide(L)'
;MFIHGAASTASRDCLIATTGTGSDKKATGLGFIQNTTADQANSKIKDAATAEAPATYPKVTDTQATNDGSDNTKYILLTMTKGTQLADESISNFKFKADKVALPNGAYFDITDAVATGDAANFPATDPTTEFTVSATGKGISFKVVAQDGTSVKFYRLEFKES
;
A
#
# COMPACT_ATOMS: atom_id res chain seq x y z
N MET A 1 0.08 -22.70 -42.64
CA MET A 1 -0.79 -21.65 -42.06
C MET A 1 -0.39 -21.47 -40.61
N PHE A 2 0.44 -20.47 -40.32
CA PHE A 2 0.80 -20.14 -38.94
C PHE A 2 -0.32 -19.28 -38.38
N ILE A 3 -1.07 -19.83 -37.41
CA ILE A 3 -2.03 -19.05 -36.64
C ILE A 3 -1.20 -18.14 -35.75
N HIS A 4 -1.17 -16.84 -36.03
CA HIS A 4 -0.72 -15.84 -35.06
C HIS A 4 -1.72 -15.92 -33.91
N GLY A 5 -1.33 -16.64 -32.84
CA GLY A 5 -2.04 -16.59 -31.58
C GLY A 5 -2.20 -15.13 -31.18
N ALA A 6 -3.42 -14.77 -30.77
CA ALA A 6 -3.75 -13.42 -30.34
C ALA A 6 -2.62 -12.86 -29.50
N ALA A 7 -2.12 -11.67 -29.86
CA ALA A 7 -1.22 -10.93 -28.99
C ALA A 7 -1.89 -10.88 -27.61
N SER A 8 -1.28 -11.54 -26.63
CA SER A 8 -1.66 -11.45 -25.23
C SER A 8 -1.79 -9.96 -24.92
N THR A 9 -3.02 -9.45 -24.86
CA THR A 9 -3.24 -8.02 -24.63
C THR A 9 -2.80 -7.78 -23.20
N ALA A 10 -1.65 -7.13 -23.02
CA ALA A 10 -1.11 -6.85 -21.69
C ALA A 10 -2.20 -6.16 -20.86
N SER A 11 -2.40 -6.63 -19.63
CA SER A 11 -3.43 -6.08 -18.75
C SER A 11 -3.15 -4.61 -18.45
N ARG A 12 -4.21 -3.79 -18.44
CA ARG A 12 -4.17 -2.38 -18.02
C ARG A 12 -4.49 -2.19 -16.54
N ASP A 13 -4.80 -3.28 -15.85
CA ASP A 13 -5.19 -3.22 -14.44
C ASP A 13 -3.97 -2.97 -13.55
N CYS A 14 -4.08 -1.94 -12.73
CA CYS A 14 -3.09 -1.47 -11.76
C CYS A 14 -3.75 -1.07 -10.43
N LEU A 15 -5.03 -1.42 -10.25
CA LEU A 15 -5.73 -1.16 -9.00
C LEU A 15 -5.43 -2.27 -8.01
N ILE A 16 -4.96 -1.91 -6.81
CA ILE A 16 -4.78 -2.87 -5.73
C ILE A 16 -6.13 -3.45 -5.34
N ALA A 17 -6.21 -4.76 -5.14
CA ALA A 17 -7.43 -5.42 -4.72
C ALA A 17 -8.00 -4.80 -3.44
N THR A 18 -9.32 -4.61 -3.39
CA THR A 18 -10.01 -4.06 -2.22
C THR A 18 -11.23 -4.88 -1.84
N THR A 19 -11.62 -4.83 -0.57
CA THR A 19 -12.87 -5.43 -0.06
C THR A 19 -13.63 -4.42 0.79
N GLY A 20 -14.94 -4.62 0.93
CA GLY A 20 -15.81 -3.70 1.66
C GLY A 20 -16.18 -2.47 0.86
N THR A 21 -16.97 -1.59 1.46
CA THR A 21 -17.50 -0.37 0.83
C THR A 21 -17.43 0.81 1.81
N GLY A 22 -17.43 2.03 1.29
CA GLY A 22 -17.46 3.24 2.12
C GLY A 22 -16.31 3.27 3.14
N SER A 23 -16.64 3.55 4.40
CA SER A 23 -15.68 3.67 5.51
C SER A 23 -14.96 2.37 5.89
N ASP A 24 -15.45 1.21 5.42
CA ASP A 24 -14.89 -0.10 5.77
C ASP A 24 -14.07 -0.71 4.64
N LYS A 25 -13.87 0.05 3.55
CA LYS A 25 -13.07 -0.39 2.41
C LYS A 25 -11.61 -0.62 2.83
N LYS A 26 -11.05 -1.79 2.50
CA LYS A 26 -9.68 -2.20 2.83
C LYS A 26 -8.91 -2.57 1.57
N ALA A 27 -7.61 -2.27 1.52
CA ALA A 27 -6.72 -2.64 0.41
C ALA A 27 -6.11 -4.03 0.66
N THR A 28 -6.82 -5.09 0.26
CA THR A 28 -6.42 -6.48 0.49
C THR A 28 -5.23 -6.93 -0.34
N GLY A 29 -4.84 -6.17 -1.37
CA GLY A 29 -3.60 -6.43 -2.11
C GLY A 29 -2.32 -5.99 -1.40
N LEU A 30 -2.41 -5.38 -0.22
CA LEU A 30 -1.27 -5.00 0.64
C LEU A 30 -1.52 -5.46 2.09
N GLY A 31 -1.03 -6.65 2.44
CA GLY A 31 -1.18 -7.24 3.76
C GLY A 31 0.09 -7.21 4.61
N PHE A 32 -0.07 -6.92 5.90
CA PHE A 32 0.97 -6.88 6.91
C PHE A 32 0.74 -7.96 7.96
N ILE A 33 1.77 -8.71 8.33
CA ILE A 33 1.70 -9.84 9.26
C ILE A 33 2.47 -9.45 10.52
N GLN A 34 1.86 -9.63 11.70
CA GLN A 34 2.51 -9.26 12.95
C GLN A 34 3.76 -10.13 13.18
N ASN A 35 4.87 -9.48 13.51
CA ASN A 35 6.07 -10.15 13.99
C ASN A 35 6.17 -10.01 15.51
N THR A 36 6.12 -11.11 16.26
CA THR A 36 6.18 -11.03 17.74
C THR A 36 7.56 -10.65 18.27
N THR A 37 8.58 -10.61 17.42
CA THR A 37 9.94 -10.20 17.80
C THR A 37 10.03 -8.68 17.79
N ALA A 38 10.43 -8.10 18.92
CA ALA A 38 10.64 -6.66 19.04
C ALA A 38 11.65 -6.15 17.99
N ASP A 39 11.47 -4.90 17.57
CA ASP A 39 12.35 -4.15 16.65
C ASP A 39 12.50 -4.75 15.23
N GLN A 40 11.74 -5.78 14.91
CA GLN A 40 11.54 -6.30 13.56
C GLN A 40 10.38 -5.58 12.86
N ALA A 41 10.40 -5.59 11.52
CA ALA A 41 9.29 -5.13 10.72
C ALA A 41 7.98 -5.79 11.16
N ASN A 42 6.91 -4.99 11.19
CA ASN A 42 5.55 -5.38 11.55
C ASN A 42 5.36 -5.85 13.00
N SER A 43 6.33 -5.62 13.88
CA SER A 43 6.16 -5.90 15.32
C SER A 43 5.07 -5.06 15.99
N LYS A 44 4.65 -3.97 15.33
CA LYS A 44 3.64 -3.02 15.80
C LYS A 44 2.30 -3.16 15.10
N ILE A 45 2.06 -4.27 14.41
CA ILE A 45 0.71 -4.65 13.95
C ILE A 45 -0.09 -5.16 15.16
N LYS A 46 -1.35 -4.77 15.28
CA LYS A 46 -2.19 -5.08 16.45
C LYS A 46 -2.55 -6.56 16.55
N ASP A 47 -2.98 -7.12 15.43
CA ASP A 47 -3.56 -8.44 15.39
C ASP A 47 -2.49 -9.47 15.03
N ALA A 48 -2.55 -10.65 15.65
CA ALA A 48 -1.72 -11.82 15.33
C ALA A 48 -2.09 -12.41 13.97
N ALA A 49 -1.87 -11.61 12.94
CA ALA A 49 -2.00 -11.97 11.56
C ALA A 49 -0.98 -13.06 11.22
N THR A 50 -1.34 -14.00 10.34
CA THR A 50 -0.43 -15.07 9.90
C THR A 50 -0.13 -14.99 8.40
N ALA A 51 0.97 -15.65 8.01
CA ALA A 51 1.32 -15.88 6.61
C ALA A 51 0.27 -16.67 5.84
N GLU A 52 -0.58 -17.43 6.51
CA GLU A 52 -1.62 -18.22 5.86
C GLU A 52 -2.97 -17.48 5.84
N ALA A 53 -3.44 -16.91 6.96
CA ALA A 53 -4.53 -15.91 7.08
C ALA A 53 -4.92 -15.68 8.56
N PRO A 54 -5.57 -14.54 8.92
CA PRO A 54 -5.75 -13.32 8.13
C PRO A 54 -4.56 -12.35 8.29
N ALA A 55 -4.26 -11.53 7.27
CA ALA A 55 -3.31 -10.42 7.38
C ALA A 55 -4.00 -9.12 7.84
N THR A 56 -3.23 -8.15 8.31
CA THR A 56 -3.74 -6.79 8.58
C THR A 56 -3.65 -5.95 7.32
N TYR A 57 -4.77 -5.33 6.92
CA TYR A 57 -4.88 -4.54 5.70
C TYR A 57 -5.12 -3.06 5.99
N PRO A 58 -4.45 -2.14 5.28
CA PRO A 58 -4.75 -0.73 5.33
C PRO A 58 -6.21 -0.45 4.93
N LYS A 59 -6.81 0.55 5.57
CA LYS A 59 -8.08 1.11 5.14
C LYS A 59 -7.85 1.96 3.89
N VAL A 60 -8.75 1.89 2.91
CA VAL A 60 -8.80 2.86 1.82
C VAL A 60 -9.57 4.06 2.35
N THR A 61 -8.89 5.20 2.47
CA THR A 61 -9.48 6.42 3.00
C THR A 61 -9.77 7.35 1.84
N ASP A 62 -11.01 7.82 1.75
CA ASP A 62 -11.38 8.82 0.77
C ASP A 62 -11.39 10.21 1.42
N THR A 63 -10.26 10.90 1.37
CA THR A 63 -10.13 12.26 1.92
C THR A 63 -10.60 13.34 0.94
N GLN A 64 -10.70 13.05 -0.37
CA GLN A 64 -10.95 14.07 -1.40
C GLN A 64 -12.06 13.71 -2.40
N ALA A 65 -12.79 12.62 -2.19
CA ALA A 65 -13.82 12.09 -3.09
C ALA A 65 -13.33 11.74 -4.51
N THR A 66 -12.01 11.76 -4.75
CA THR A 66 -11.42 11.44 -6.05
C THR A 66 -10.83 10.04 -6.04
N ASN A 67 -9.94 9.72 -5.09
CA ASN A 67 -9.26 8.42 -4.96
C ASN A 67 -8.94 7.77 -6.32
N ASP A 68 -8.61 8.60 -7.30
CA ASP A 68 -8.54 8.16 -8.70
C ASP A 68 -7.13 7.66 -8.99
N GLY A 69 -6.14 8.04 -8.17
CA GLY A 69 -4.76 7.61 -8.29
C GLY A 69 -4.13 8.09 -9.59
N SER A 70 -4.58 9.21 -10.18
CA SER A 70 -4.15 9.62 -11.52
C SER A 70 -2.72 10.15 -11.57
N ASP A 71 -2.26 10.74 -10.47
CA ASP A 71 -0.91 11.32 -10.33
C ASP A 71 -0.49 11.37 -8.84
N ASN A 72 0.75 11.80 -8.59
CA ASN A 72 1.33 11.85 -7.25
C ASN A 72 0.75 12.95 -6.32
N THR A 73 -0.12 13.84 -6.83
CA THR A 73 -0.92 14.80 -6.06
C THR A 73 -2.36 14.33 -5.83
N LYS A 74 -2.83 13.38 -6.65
CA LYS A 74 -4.15 12.73 -6.61
C LYS A 74 -4.03 11.23 -6.33
N TYR A 75 -3.26 10.87 -5.32
CA TYR A 75 -3.04 9.49 -4.93
C TYR A 75 -4.29 8.87 -4.27
N ILE A 76 -4.34 7.54 -4.28
CA ILE A 76 -5.25 6.76 -3.44
C ILE A 76 -4.65 6.70 -2.04
N LEU A 77 -5.37 7.22 -1.04
CA LEU A 77 -4.90 7.22 0.34
C LEU A 77 -5.24 5.90 1.04
N LEU A 78 -4.22 5.27 1.60
CA LEU A 78 -4.30 4.10 2.46
C LEU A 78 -3.93 4.52 3.88
N THR A 79 -4.66 4.05 4.88
CA THR A 79 -4.40 4.42 6.29
C THR A 79 -4.30 3.22 7.20
N MET A 80 -3.30 3.22 8.08
CA MET A 80 -3.22 2.34 9.25
C MET A 80 -3.32 3.18 10.52
N THR A 81 -4.27 2.82 11.38
CA THR A 81 -4.59 3.61 12.57
C THR A 81 -4.22 2.86 13.85
N LYS A 82 -3.64 3.58 14.81
CA LYS A 82 -3.40 3.13 16.18
C LYS A 82 -4.65 2.53 16.79
N GLY A 83 -4.49 1.41 17.50
CA GLY A 83 -5.60 0.72 18.14
C GLY A 83 -6.59 0.06 17.17
N THR A 84 -6.43 0.21 15.85
CA THR A 84 -7.24 -0.45 14.83
C THR A 84 -6.42 -1.48 14.06
N GLN A 85 -5.46 -1.04 13.24
CA GLN A 85 -4.51 -1.91 12.53
C GLN A 85 -3.17 -2.04 13.26
N LEU A 86 -2.81 -1.00 14.02
CA LEU A 86 -1.54 -0.92 14.72
C LEU A 86 -1.74 -1.15 16.21
N ALA A 87 -0.69 -1.61 16.87
CA ALA A 87 -0.63 -1.70 18.33
C ALA A 87 -1.07 -0.38 18.97
N ASP A 88 -1.67 -0.45 20.16
CA ASP A 88 -2.19 0.72 20.86
C ASP A 88 -1.09 1.46 21.62
N GLU A 89 -0.19 2.07 20.85
CA GLU A 89 0.96 2.82 21.33
C GLU A 89 1.33 3.93 20.34
N SER A 90 2.05 4.95 20.82
CA SER A 90 2.47 6.07 19.98
C SER A 90 3.37 5.62 18.84
N ILE A 91 3.08 6.11 17.64
CA ILE A 91 3.85 5.76 16.44
C ILE A 91 5.19 6.46 16.53
N SER A 92 6.26 5.70 16.75
CA SER A 92 7.62 6.20 16.86
C SER A 92 8.61 5.17 16.34
N ASN A 93 9.20 5.47 15.17
CA ASN A 93 10.18 4.62 14.49
C ASN A 93 9.72 3.16 14.28
N PHE A 94 8.44 2.99 13.95
CA PHE A 94 7.88 1.66 13.68
C PHE A 94 8.36 1.18 12.32
N LYS A 95 8.81 -0.07 12.26
CA LYS A 95 9.27 -0.69 11.01
C LYS A 95 8.15 -1.49 10.39
N PHE A 96 8.01 -1.41 9.07
CA PHE A 96 6.99 -2.13 8.32
C PHE A 96 7.52 -2.67 7.00
N LYS A 97 6.87 -3.71 6.51
CA LYS A 97 6.94 -4.19 5.12
C LYS A 97 5.64 -4.92 4.78
N ALA A 98 5.17 -4.83 3.56
CA ALA A 98 4.06 -5.66 3.09
C ALA A 98 4.57 -7.10 2.92
N ASP A 99 4.04 -8.02 3.73
CA ASP A 99 4.39 -9.44 3.66
C ASP A 99 3.53 -10.19 2.63
N LYS A 100 2.30 -9.71 2.40
CA LYS A 100 1.38 -10.25 1.40
C LYS A 100 1.09 -9.19 0.36
N VAL A 101 1.38 -9.52 -0.89
CA VAL A 101 1.10 -8.67 -2.05
C VAL A 101 0.25 -9.45 -3.04
N ALA A 102 -0.88 -8.85 -3.42
CA ALA A 102 -1.71 -9.34 -4.52
C ALA A 102 -1.98 -8.18 -5.48
N LEU A 103 -1.17 -8.11 -6.54
CA LEU A 103 -1.33 -7.16 -7.63
C LEU A 103 -2.08 -7.80 -8.80
N PRO A 104 -2.73 -6.99 -9.66
CA PRO A 104 -3.24 -7.48 -10.93
C PRO A 104 -2.16 -8.21 -11.75
N ASN A 105 -2.58 -9.11 -12.63
CA ASN A 105 -1.64 -9.95 -13.39
C ASN A 105 -0.62 -9.11 -14.17
N GLY A 106 0.66 -9.32 -13.88
CA GLY A 106 1.78 -8.62 -14.51
C GLY A 106 2.00 -7.17 -14.06
N ALA A 107 1.21 -6.67 -13.10
CA ALA A 107 1.45 -5.36 -12.49
C ALA A 107 2.59 -5.43 -11.47
N TYR A 108 3.27 -4.31 -11.25
CA TYR A 108 4.43 -4.22 -10.36
C TYR A 108 4.48 -2.87 -9.62
N PHE A 109 5.20 -2.83 -8.50
CA PHE A 109 5.48 -1.59 -7.79
C PHE A 109 6.60 -0.82 -8.48
N ASP A 110 6.44 0.49 -8.54
CA ASP A 110 7.45 1.41 -9.02
C ASP A 110 7.46 2.64 -8.09
N ILE A 111 8.65 3.21 -7.87
CA ILE A 111 8.86 4.33 -6.96
C ILE A 111 9.29 5.61 -7.69
N THR A 112 9.59 5.53 -8.99
CA THR A 112 9.97 6.68 -9.80
C THR A 112 8.81 7.68 -9.86
N ASP A 113 9.08 8.91 -9.43
CA ASP A 113 8.11 10.01 -9.37
C ASP A 113 6.83 9.72 -8.58
N ALA A 114 6.86 8.71 -7.70
CA ALA A 114 5.69 8.27 -6.93
C ALA A 114 5.22 9.29 -5.87
N VAL A 115 6.04 10.32 -5.59
CA VAL A 115 5.74 11.39 -4.62
C VAL A 115 6.04 12.75 -5.23
N ALA A 116 5.22 13.74 -4.90
CA ALA A 116 5.53 15.14 -5.18
C ALA A 116 6.68 15.64 -4.29
N THR A 117 7.58 16.47 -4.83
CA THR A 117 8.79 16.93 -4.13
C THR A 117 8.52 17.52 -2.74
N GLY A 118 7.41 18.26 -2.57
CA GLY A 118 7.03 18.87 -1.30
C GLY A 118 6.65 17.87 -0.19
N ASP A 119 6.29 16.64 -0.56
CA ASP A 119 5.84 15.60 0.38
C ASP A 119 6.90 14.53 0.66
N ALA A 120 8.02 14.52 -0.08
CA ALA A 120 9.02 13.45 -0.03
C ALA A 120 9.65 13.25 1.35
N ALA A 121 9.71 14.29 2.19
CA ALA A 121 10.20 14.19 3.57
C ALA A 121 9.24 13.42 4.50
N ASN A 122 7.93 13.44 4.19
CA ASN A 122 6.89 12.84 5.02
C ASN A 122 6.41 11.49 4.47
N PHE A 123 6.46 11.35 3.14
CA PHE A 123 6.00 10.19 2.39
C PHE A 123 7.00 9.83 1.30
N PRO A 124 8.25 9.49 1.65
CA PRO A 124 9.26 9.10 0.67
C PRO A 124 8.74 8.02 -0.29
N ALA A 125 9.24 8.07 -1.52
CA ALA A 125 8.94 7.05 -2.52
C ALA A 125 9.64 5.74 -2.14
N THR A 126 8.87 4.72 -1.77
CA THR A 126 9.41 3.48 -1.20
C THR A 126 8.60 2.28 -1.68
N ASP A 127 9.28 1.20 -2.06
CA ASP A 127 8.63 -0.05 -2.40
C ASP A 127 8.03 -0.65 -1.11
N PRO A 128 6.70 -0.89 -1.05
CA PRO A 128 6.06 -1.37 0.18
C PRO A 128 6.53 -2.76 0.60
N THR A 129 7.18 -3.54 -0.26
CA THR A 129 7.73 -4.87 0.05
C THR A 129 9.12 -4.81 0.70
N THR A 130 9.75 -3.64 0.66
CA THR A 130 11.02 -3.37 1.35
C THR A 130 10.76 -2.85 2.76
N GLU A 131 11.65 -3.12 3.71
CA GLU A 131 11.51 -2.59 5.06
C GLU A 131 11.62 -1.07 5.05
N PHE A 132 10.66 -0.39 5.68
CA PHE A 132 10.65 1.05 5.87
C PHE A 132 10.30 1.43 7.31
N THR A 133 10.72 2.62 7.71
CA THR A 133 10.48 3.14 9.07
C THR A 133 9.52 4.32 9.02
N VAL A 134 8.52 4.29 9.90
CA VAL A 134 7.57 5.38 10.12
C VAL A 134 7.98 6.11 11.40
N SER A 135 8.51 7.32 11.23
CA SER A 135 9.11 8.09 12.32
C SER A 135 8.09 8.73 13.26
N ALA A 136 6.88 9.04 12.77
CA ALA A 136 5.83 9.69 13.55
C ALA A 136 4.44 9.47 12.91
N THR A 137 3.38 9.86 13.63
CA THR A 137 2.02 9.98 13.10
C THR A 137 1.93 10.98 11.93
N GLY A 138 1.04 10.71 10.97
CA GLY A 138 0.86 11.50 9.75
C GLY A 138 2.00 11.33 8.74
N LYS A 139 2.81 10.28 8.87
CA LYS A 139 3.92 9.93 7.96
C LYS A 139 3.68 8.56 7.33
N GLY A 140 4.49 8.22 6.34
CA GLY A 140 4.50 6.89 5.77
C GLY A 140 5.28 6.84 4.46
N ILE A 141 4.72 6.27 3.41
CA ILE A 141 5.38 6.09 2.12
C ILE A 141 4.45 6.41 0.95
N SER A 142 5.03 6.74 -0.20
CA SER A 142 4.31 6.80 -1.48
C SER A 142 4.89 5.76 -2.45
N PHE A 143 4.04 5.21 -3.30
CA PHE A 143 4.44 4.27 -4.36
C PHE A 143 3.40 4.31 -5.48
N LYS A 144 3.72 3.75 -6.64
CA LYS A 144 2.75 3.52 -7.70
C LYS A 144 2.71 2.06 -8.09
N VAL A 145 1.56 1.62 -8.56
CA VAL A 145 1.39 0.33 -9.22
C VAL A 145 1.28 0.61 -10.71
N VAL A 146 2.16 -0.03 -11.49
CA VAL A 146 2.18 0.05 -12.95
C VAL A 146 1.61 -1.26 -13.48
N ALA A 147 0.67 -1.17 -14.41
CA ALA A 147 0.07 -2.34 -15.04
C ALA A 147 1.07 -3.06 -15.95
N GLN A 148 0.73 -4.28 -16.39
CA GLN A 148 1.55 -5.06 -17.30
C GLN A 148 1.81 -4.34 -18.64
N ASP A 149 0.91 -3.45 -19.06
CA ASP A 149 1.07 -2.63 -20.25
C ASP A 149 2.18 -1.55 -20.14
N GLY A 150 2.73 -1.34 -18.94
CA GLY A 150 3.78 -0.35 -18.66
C GLY A 150 3.34 1.12 -18.74
N THR A 151 2.06 1.40 -19.00
CA THR A 151 1.54 2.76 -19.22
C THR A 151 0.41 3.13 -18.26
N SER A 152 -0.41 2.17 -17.86
CA SER A 152 -1.49 2.38 -16.91
C SER A 152 -0.92 2.35 -15.49
N VAL A 153 -1.18 3.41 -14.73
CA VAL A 153 -0.58 3.63 -13.42
C VAL A 153 -1.63 4.08 -12.41
N LYS A 154 -1.47 3.62 -11.16
CA LYS A 154 -2.14 4.20 -10.00
C LYS A 154 -1.15 4.59 -8.92
N PHE A 155 -1.29 5.81 -8.42
CA PHE A 155 -0.48 6.35 -7.33
C PHE A 155 -1.16 6.10 -5.99
N TYR A 156 -0.37 5.72 -4.98
CA TYR A 156 -0.82 5.41 -3.63
C TYR A 156 0.02 6.11 -2.60
N ARG A 157 -0.60 6.44 -1.47
CA ARG A 157 0.08 6.89 -0.26
C ARG A 157 -0.38 6.04 0.91
N LEU A 158 0.54 5.43 1.63
CA LEU A 158 0.27 4.74 2.88
C LEU A 158 0.62 5.67 4.04
N GLU A 159 -0.36 6.01 4.85
CA GLU A 159 -0.23 6.93 5.98
C GLU A 159 -0.56 6.23 7.30
N PHE A 160 0.23 6.50 8.33
CA PHE A 160 0.05 5.93 9.66
C PHE A 160 -0.46 7.02 10.61
N LYS A 161 -1.57 6.78 11.31
CA LYS A 161 -2.25 7.78 12.16
C LYS A 161 -2.53 7.26 13.56
N GLU A 162 -2.65 8.19 14.50
CA GLU A 162 -3.13 7.89 15.85
C GLU A 162 -4.66 7.99 16.02
N SER A 163 -5.33 8.79 15.17
CA SER A 163 -6.78 8.97 15.12
C SER A 163 -7.23 9.40 13.73
#